data_AF-A0A927MM03-F1
#
_entry.id   AF-A0A927MM03-F1
#
_cell.length_a   1.000
_cell.length_b   1.000
_cell.length_c   1.000
_cell.angle_alpha   90.00
_cell.angle_beta   90.00
_cell.angle_gamma   90.00
#
_symmetry.space_group_name_H-M   'P 1'
#
loop_
_entity.id
_entity.type
_entity.pdbx_description
1 polymer ?
#
loop_
_entity_poly.entity_id
_entity_poly.type
_entity_poly.pdbx_seq_one_letter_code
_entity_poly.pdbx_strand_id
1 'polypeptide(L)'
;MDELQGELARKEINFNYEKDNLPLFMSAVFESPEEIDGEDLKLPGEKLVTIRGQEGLIMESGDFRSLLWKENGVSYSIVLDDPSLTFEELIEWTNDMVLVE
;
A
#
# COMPACT_ATOMS: atom_id res chain seq x y z
N MET A 1 6.05 -28.17 11.13
CA MET A 1 6.01 -26.71 11.33
C MET A 1 6.55 -26.19 10.03
N ASP A 2 5.67 -26.02 9.05
CA ASP A 2 6.07 -25.61 7.70
C ASP A 2 6.61 -24.18 7.78
N GLU A 3 7.87 -24.02 7.41
CA GLU A 3 8.49 -22.70 7.25
C GLU A 3 7.69 -21.97 6.17
N LEU A 4 7.19 -20.78 6.51
CA LEU A 4 6.61 -19.85 5.54
C LEU A 4 7.72 -19.43 4.57
N GLN A 5 7.92 -20.19 3.51
CA GLN A 5 8.77 -19.85 2.37
C GLN A 5 8.06 -18.82 1.47
N GLY A 6 7.50 -17.76 2.07
CA GLY A 6 7.15 -16.58 1.30
C GLY A 6 8.44 -16.02 0.73
N GLU A 7 8.51 -15.81 -0.58
CA GLU A 7 9.74 -15.41 -1.28
C GLU A 7 10.38 -14.17 -0.63
N LEU A 8 11.36 -14.39 0.26
CA LEU A 8 12.12 -13.35 0.95
C LEU A 8 13.07 -12.58 0.00
N ALA A 9 13.18 -13.01 -1.26
CA ALA A 9 14.09 -12.46 -2.27
C ALA A 9 13.34 -11.61 -3.31
N ARG A 10 12.51 -10.66 -2.86
CA ARG A 10 11.90 -9.67 -3.75
C ARG A 10 12.68 -8.35 -3.72
N LYS A 11 12.76 -7.68 -4.87
CA LYS A 11 13.24 -6.29 -4.90
C LYS A 11 12.13 -5.39 -4.40
N GLU A 12 12.42 -4.66 -3.34
CA GLU A 12 11.50 -3.73 -2.71
C GLU A 12 12.20 -2.39 -2.49
N ILE A 13 11.52 -1.32 -2.88
CA ILE A 13 11.95 0.05 -2.63
C ILE A 13 11.05 0.63 -1.55
N ASN A 14 11.66 1.14 -0.49
CA ASN A 14 10.97 1.75 0.64
C ASN A 14 11.24 3.25 0.66
N PHE A 15 10.19 4.03 0.83
CA PHE A 15 10.21 5.48 0.95
C PHE A 15 9.58 5.88 2.28
N ASN A 16 10.31 6.67 3.07
CA ASN A 16 9.80 7.25 4.31
C ASN A 16 9.47 8.72 4.05
N TYR A 17 8.23 9.11 4.31
CA TYR A 17 7.77 10.49 4.17
C TYR A 17 7.62 11.12 5.54
N GLU A 18 8.13 12.34 5.66
CA GLU A 18 8.08 13.12 6.89
C GLU A 18 7.51 14.51 6.60
N LYS A 19 6.77 15.05 7.56
CA LYS A 19 6.29 16.44 7.55
C LYS A 19 6.68 17.09 8.86
N ASP A 20 7.36 18.23 8.81
CA ASP A 20 7.86 18.92 10.00
C ASP A 20 8.70 18.02 10.95
N ASN A 21 9.52 17.12 10.36
CA ASN A 21 10.31 16.08 11.03
C ASN A 21 9.49 15.05 11.83
N LEU A 22 8.19 14.92 11.54
CA LEU A 22 7.34 13.86 12.08
C LEU A 22 7.03 12.83 10.98
N PRO A 23 7.05 11.52 11.30
CA PRO A 23 6.67 10.47 10.35
C PRO A 23 5.23 10.66 9.86
N LEU A 24 5.06 10.69 8.55
CA LEU A 24 3.75 10.84 7.92
C LEU A 24 3.23 9.48 7.46
N PHE A 25 3.98 8.82 6.59
CA PHE A 25 3.72 7.45 6.14
C PHE A 25 4.99 6.83 5.54
N MET A 26 4.97 5.51 5.45
CA MET A 26 5.94 4.72 4.69
C MET A 26 5.28 4.15 3.44
N SER A 27 5.95 4.24 2.30
CA SER A 27 5.52 3.60 1.06
C SER A 27 6.53 2.54 0.63
N ALA A 28 6.04 1.35 0.33
CA ALA A 28 6.80 0.25 -0.23
C ALA A 28 6.29 -0.07 -1.64
N VAL A 29 7.23 -0.26 -2.57
CA VAL A 29 6.97 -0.61 -3.97
C VAL A 29 7.77 -1.86 -4.31
N PHE A 30 7.10 -2.92 -4.74
CA PHE A 30 7.73 -4.20 -5.05
C PHE A 30 7.04 -4.91 -6.20
N GLU A 31 7.78 -5.79 -6.89
CA GLU A 31 7.22 -6.62 -7.95
C GLU A 31 6.06 -7.47 -7.41
N SER A 32 4.93 -7.48 -8.11
CA SER A 32 3.79 -8.30 -7.73
C SER A 32 4.09 -9.76 -8.03
N PRO A 33 3.82 -10.70 -7.10
CA PRO A 33 3.91 -12.13 -7.44
C PRO A 33 2.97 -12.45 -8.61
N GLU A 34 3.43 -13.29 -9.55
CA GLU A 34 2.66 -13.66 -10.76
C GLU A 34 1.32 -14.35 -10.44
N GLU A 35 1.17 -14.90 -9.22
CA GLU A 35 -0.04 -15.60 -8.78
C GLU A 35 -0.62 -14.98 -7.49
N ILE A 36 -1.38 -13.88 -7.61
CA ILE A 36 -2.55 -13.67 -6.75
C ILE A 36 -3.61 -12.96 -7.60
N ASP A 37 -4.35 -13.75 -8.38
CA ASP A 37 -5.57 -13.33 -9.04
C ASP A 37 -6.63 -12.98 -7.97
N GLY A 38 -6.87 -11.68 -7.82
CA GLY A 38 -8.19 -11.07 -7.85
C GLY A 38 -9.25 -11.33 -6.76
N GLU A 39 -9.23 -12.39 -5.95
CA GLU A 39 -10.43 -12.74 -5.15
C GLU A 39 -10.26 -13.01 -3.65
N ASP A 40 -9.05 -13.15 -3.09
CA ASP A 40 -8.88 -13.65 -1.70
C ASP A 40 -8.34 -12.64 -0.66
N LEU A 41 -8.45 -11.33 -0.91
CA LEU A 41 -8.09 -10.30 0.07
C LEU A 41 -9.32 -9.44 0.40
N LYS A 42 -10.37 -10.07 0.95
CA LYS A 42 -11.41 -9.38 1.70
C LYS A 42 -11.37 -9.85 3.14
N LEU A 43 -10.42 -9.32 3.91
CA LEU A 43 -10.45 -9.44 5.35
C LEU A 43 -11.58 -8.55 5.91
N PRO A 44 -12.27 -8.97 6.99
CA PRO A 44 -13.28 -8.15 7.63
C PRO A 44 -12.68 -6.81 8.08
N GLY A 45 -13.26 -5.69 7.64
CA GLY A 45 -12.79 -4.34 7.97
C GLY A 45 -12.07 -3.62 6.82
N GLU A 46 -11.93 -4.24 5.66
CA GLU A 46 -11.34 -3.60 4.49
C GLU A 46 -12.36 -2.83 3.64
N LYS A 47 -11.94 -1.71 3.07
CA LYS A 47 -12.76 -0.84 2.21
C LYS A 47 -12.11 -0.70 0.82
N LEU A 48 -12.86 -1.03 -0.21
CA LEU A 48 -12.43 -0.83 -1.60
C LEU A 48 -12.40 0.66 -1.97
N VAL A 49 -11.35 1.06 -2.68
CA VAL A 49 -11.15 2.41 -3.23
C VAL A 49 -10.59 2.33 -4.64
N THR A 50 -10.53 3.48 -5.33
CA THR A 50 -9.95 3.57 -6.67
C THR A 50 -8.71 4.45 -6.62
N ILE A 51 -7.56 3.90 -7.04
CA ILE A 51 -6.28 4.60 -7.14
C ILE A 51 -5.81 4.52 -8.59
N ARG A 52 -5.69 5.66 -9.27
CA ARG A 52 -5.27 5.76 -10.68
C ARG A 52 -6.01 4.80 -11.63
N GLY A 53 -7.31 4.61 -11.37
CA GLY A 53 -8.18 3.71 -12.14
C GLY A 53 -8.04 2.21 -11.79
N GLN A 54 -7.18 1.86 -10.83
CA GLN A 54 -7.04 0.50 -10.31
C GLN A 54 -7.85 0.34 -9.01
N GLU A 55 -8.34 -0.87 -8.76
CA GLU A 55 -8.93 -1.22 -7.47
C GLU A 55 -7.83 -1.27 -6.39
N GLY A 56 -8.06 -0.52 -5.31
CA GLY A 56 -7.22 -0.50 -4.13
C GLY A 56 -8.02 -0.87 -2.89
N LEU A 57 -7.29 -1.14 -1.81
CA LEU A 57 -7.82 -1.62 -0.55
C LEU A 57 -7.29 -0.73 0.58
N ILE A 58 -8.21 -0.19 1.36
CA ILE A 58 -7.90 0.41 2.65
C ILE A 58 -8.13 -0.63 3.74
N MET A 59 -7.20 -0.72 4.67
CA MET A 59 -7.35 -1.48 5.91
C MET A 59 -7.17 -0.55 7.10
N GLU A 60 -8.07 -0.70 8.08
CA GLU A 60 -8.00 0.01 9.36
C GLU A 60 -8.31 -0.99 10.49
N SER A 61 -7.34 -1.23 11.36
CA SER A 61 -7.45 -2.16 12.48
C SER A 61 -6.68 -1.65 13.70
N GLY A 62 -7.41 -1.09 14.67
CA GLY A 62 -6.79 -0.39 15.79
C GLY A 62 -5.98 0.80 15.30
N ASP A 63 -4.71 0.86 15.68
CA ASP A 63 -3.79 1.91 15.24
C ASP A 63 -3.15 1.62 13.87
N PHE A 64 -3.39 0.44 13.29
CA PHE A 64 -2.85 0.07 11.98
C PHE A 64 -3.75 0.57 10.85
N ARG A 65 -3.19 1.39 9.96
CA ARG A 65 -3.88 1.95 8.80
C ARG A 65 -3.00 1.80 7.56
N SER A 66 -3.56 1.25 6.49
CA SER A 66 -2.81 1.04 5.25
C SER A 66 -3.67 1.17 3.99
N LEU A 67 -3.01 1.53 2.89
CA LEU A 67 -3.55 1.55 1.53
C LEU A 67 -2.70 0.62 0.64
N LEU A 68 -3.35 -0.31 -0.05
CA LEU A 68 -2.70 -1.23 -0.97
C LEU A 68 -3.37 -1.18 -2.34
N TRP A 69 -2.58 -1.19 -3.40
CA TRP A 69 -3.10 -1.39 -4.76
C TRP A 69 -2.03 -2.00 -5.65
N LYS A 70 -2.46 -2.54 -6.79
CA LYS A 70 -1.56 -3.09 -7.81
C LYS A 70 -1.74 -2.31 -9.10
N GLU A 71 -0.64 -2.04 -9.78
CA GLU A 71 -0.63 -1.37 -11.09
C GLU A 71 0.58 -1.82 -11.90
N ASN A 72 0.38 -2.16 -13.17
CA ASN A 72 1.45 -2.49 -14.12
C ASN A 72 2.45 -3.55 -13.62
N GLY A 73 1.97 -4.59 -12.92
CA GLY A 73 2.82 -5.67 -12.38
C GLY A 73 3.54 -5.32 -11.08
N VAL A 74 3.28 -4.14 -10.50
CA VAL A 74 3.91 -3.65 -9.27
C VAL A 74 2.86 -3.48 -8.18
N SER A 75 3.19 -3.92 -6.97
CA SER A 75 2.38 -3.75 -5.78
C SER A 75 2.87 -2.53 -5.01
N TYR A 76 1.92 -1.67 -4.66
CA TYR A 76 2.14 -0.50 -3.82
C TYR A 76 1.50 -0.76 -2.46
N SER A 77 2.24 -0.46 -1.41
CA SER A 77 1.76 -0.50 -0.04
C SER A 77 2.11 0.81 0.64
N ILE A 78 1.15 1.43 1.31
CA ILE A 78 1.38 2.60 2.15
C ILE A 78 0.86 2.29 3.55
N VAL A 79 1.71 2.49 4.55
CA VAL A 79 1.34 2.40 5.97
C VAL A 79 1.40 3.80 6.57
N LEU A 80 0.29 4.23 7.17
CA LEU A 80 0.16 5.58 7.71
C LEU A 80 0.64 5.62 9.16
N ASP A 81 1.61 6.49 9.43
CA ASP A 81 2.15 6.69 10.78
C ASP A 81 1.45 7.85 11.50
N ASP A 82 1.08 8.92 10.80
CA ASP A 82 0.41 10.09 11.38
C ASP A 82 -1.11 9.85 11.54
N PRO A 83 -1.66 9.79 12.77
CA PRO A 83 -3.09 9.55 13.01
C PRO A 83 -4.02 10.63 12.46
N SER A 84 -3.49 11.84 12.20
CA SER A 84 -4.26 12.94 11.63
C SER A 84 -4.39 12.86 10.11
N LEU A 85 -3.51 12.11 9.43
CA LEU A 85 -3.59 11.91 8.00
C LEU A 85 -4.83 11.09 7.64
N THR A 86 -5.66 11.64 6.74
CA THR A 86 -6.86 10.98 6.25
C THR A 86 -6.58 10.14 5.00
N PHE A 87 -7.38 9.10 4.79
CA PHE A 87 -7.32 8.34 3.55
C PHE A 87 -7.73 9.16 2.33
N GLU A 88 -8.59 10.18 2.48
CA GLU A 88 -8.98 11.06 1.38
C GLU A 88 -7.77 11.84 0.85
N GLU A 89 -7.00 12.47 1.73
CA GLU A 89 -5.75 13.17 1.37
C GLU A 89 -4.74 12.20 0.74
N LEU A 90 -4.57 11.01 1.33
CA LEU A 90 -3.64 10.02 0.78
C LEU A 90 -4.06 9.53 -0.62
N ILE A 91 -5.36 9.33 -0.84
CA ILE A 91 -5.90 8.95 -2.16
C ILE A 91 -5.68 10.06 -3.17
N GLU A 92 -5.87 11.33 -2.79
CA GLU A 92 -5.58 12.47 -3.67
C GLU A 92 -4.10 12.47 -4.08
N TRP A 93 -3.17 12.36 -3.12
CA TRP A 93 -1.73 12.34 -3.41
C TRP A 93 -1.30 11.15 -4.25
N THR A 94 -1.86 9.96 -4.00
CA THR A 94 -1.54 8.77 -4.79
C THR A 94 -2.08 8.87 -6.22
N ASN A 95 -3.19 9.57 -6.45
CA ASN A 95 -3.67 9.83 -7.81
C ASN A 95 -2.77 10.80 -8.59
N ASP A 96 -2.07 11.70 -7.89
CA ASP A 96 -1.14 12.66 -8.49
C ASP A 96 0.29 12.10 -8.70
N MET A 97 0.56 10.88 -8.26
CA MET A 97 1.87 10.24 -8.48
C MET A 97 2.16 10.05 -9.97
N VAL A 98 3.37 10.41 -10.37
CA VAL A 98 3.89 10.20 -11.73
C VAL A 98 5.15 9.36 -11.70
N LEU A 99 5.34 8.56 -12.75
CA LEU A 99 6.62 7.90 -12.97
C LEU A 99 7.65 8.94 -13.38
N VAL A 100 8.82 8.89 -12.76
CA VAL A 100 9.96 9.76 -13.09
C VAL A 100 10.91 8.97 -13.99
N GLU A 101 11.31 9.56 -15.12
CA GLU A 101 12.28 9.00 -16.09
C GLU A 101 13.74 9.20 -15.67
#